data_AF-A0A924KG20-F1
#
_entry.id   AF-A0A924KG20-F1
#
_cell.length_a   1.000
_cell.length_b   1.000
_cell.length_c   1.000
_cell.angle_alpha   90.00
_cell.angle_beta   90.00
_cell.angle_gamma   90.00
#
_symmetry.space_group_name_H-M   'P 1'
#
loop_
_entity.id
_entity.type
_entity.pdbx_description
1 polymer ?
#
loop_
_entity_poly.entity_id
_entity_poly.type
_entity_poly.pdbx_seq_one_letter_code
_entity_poly.pdbx_strand_id
1 'polypeptide(L)'
;MALKSTIYKANLQIADIDHSYYADHALTLARHPSETDERMMVRLVALAFNAYKLQSECNGDGTLAFGAGLSDVEDPDVSLTDFTGRKRLWIEVGQPEDKPISKASNKADAVLQYCFALSAEIWWKGIAT
;
A
#
# COMPACT_ATOMS: atom_id res chain seq x y z
N MET A 1 -2.60 -4.85 28.11
CA MET A 1 -1.27 -4.85 27.45
C MET A 1 -1.54 -5.03 25.96
N ALA A 2 -1.10 -4.11 25.10
CA ALA A 2 -1.37 -4.21 23.66
C ALA A 2 -0.65 -5.45 23.09
N LEU A 3 -1.34 -6.23 22.26
CA LEU A 3 -0.74 -7.35 21.54
C LEU A 3 0.37 -6.79 20.63
N LYS A 4 1.52 -7.47 20.58
CA LYS A 4 2.65 -7.06 19.72
C LYS A 4 2.38 -7.47 18.27
N SER A 5 2.85 -6.68 17.32
CA SER A 5 2.83 -7.05 15.91
C SER A 5 3.64 -8.32 15.65
N THR A 6 3.17 -9.13 14.70
CA THR A 6 3.92 -10.30 14.22
C THR A 6 4.75 -9.89 13.00
N ILE A 7 6.03 -10.26 12.96
CA ILE A 7 6.92 -9.92 11.86
C ILE A 7 6.95 -11.05 10.83
N TYR A 8 6.67 -10.72 9.57
CA TYR A 8 6.79 -11.60 8.43
C TYR A 8 7.92 -11.12 7.51
N LYS A 9 8.62 -12.06 6.89
CA LYS A 9 9.64 -11.79 5.87
C LYS A 9 9.19 -12.40 4.54
N ALA A 10 9.28 -11.62 3.47
CA ALA A 10 8.94 -12.06 2.13
C ALA A 10 10.09 -11.72 1.18
N ASN A 11 10.62 -12.72 0.48
CA ASN A 11 11.51 -12.50 -0.65
C ASN A 11 10.66 -12.58 -1.92
N LEU A 12 10.55 -11.46 -2.63
CA LEU A 12 9.69 -11.32 -3.79
C LEU A 12 10.53 -11.05 -5.03
N GLN A 13 10.45 -11.94 -6.01
CA GLN A 13 11.03 -11.73 -7.34
C GLN A 13 9.93 -11.24 -8.26
N ILE A 14 10.10 -10.05 -8.83
CA ILE A 14 9.12 -9.43 -9.72
C ILE A 14 9.67 -9.48 -11.15
N ALA A 15 8.86 -10.01 -12.06
CA ALA A 15 9.08 -9.97 -13.50
C ALA A 15 7.85 -9.33 -14.16
N ASP A 16 7.84 -8.01 -14.21
CA ASP A 16 6.77 -7.20 -14.78
C ASP A 16 7.16 -6.79 -16.21
N ILE A 17 6.55 -7.48 -17.18
CA ILE A 17 6.84 -7.29 -18.60
C ILE A 17 6.24 -5.98 -19.10
N ASP A 18 5.06 -5.58 -18.60
CA ASP A 18 4.33 -4.41 -19.07
C ASP A 18 5.14 -3.12 -18.82
N HIS A 19 5.87 -3.09 -17.71
CA HIS A 19 6.70 -1.94 -17.32
C HIS A 19 8.21 -2.18 -17.50
N SER A 20 8.62 -3.33 -18.06
CA SER A 20 10.02 -3.75 -18.17
C SER A 20 10.78 -3.71 -16.82
N TYR A 21 10.09 -4.09 -15.74
CA TYR A 21 10.60 -4.04 -14.38
C TYR A 21 10.92 -5.44 -13.85
N TYR A 22 12.19 -5.68 -13.58
CA TYR A 22 12.72 -6.94 -13.08
C TYR A 22 13.56 -6.68 -11.84
N ALA A 23 13.11 -7.14 -10.68
CA ALA A 23 13.78 -6.86 -9.42
C ALA A 23 13.49 -7.89 -8.34
N ASP A 24 14.47 -8.09 -7.45
CA ASP A 24 14.33 -8.86 -6.22
C ASP A 24 14.14 -7.92 -5.03
N HIS A 25 13.11 -8.18 -4.22
CA HIS A 25 12.78 -7.42 -3.03
C HIS A 25 12.83 -8.30 -1.78
N ALA A 26 13.67 -7.94 -0.82
CA ALA A 26 13.66 -8.51 0.52
C ALA A 26 12.80 -7.63 1.45
N LEU A 27 11.57 -8.06 1.70
CA LEU A 27 10.55 -7.28 2.41
C LEU A 27 10.36 -7.78 3.83
N THR A 28 10.11 -6.84 4.76
CA THR A 28 9.71 -7.11 6.14
C THR A 28 8.37 -6.44 6.41
N LEU A 29 7.38 -7.21 6.85
CA LEU A 29 6.03 -6.75 7.12
C LEU A 29 5.73 -6.92 8.61
N ALA A 30 5.29 -5.83 9.25
CA ALA A 30 4.75 -5.89 10.60
C ALA A 30 3.23 -6.03 10.53
N ARG A 31 2.70 -7.21 10.88
CA ARG A 31 1.26 -7.48 10.93
C ARG A 31 0.70 -7.05 12.28
N HIS A 32 -0.20 -6.06 12.28
CA HIS A 32 -0.91 -5.64 13.49
C HIS A 32 -1.80 -6.79 14.01
N PRO A 33 -2.03 -6.95 15.33
CA PRO A 33 -2.88 -8.03 15.86
C PRO A 33 -4.30 -8.09 15.29
N SER A 34 -4.84 -6.96 14.87
CA SER A 34 -6.17 -6.85 14.21
C SER A 34 -6.11 -7.01 12.69
N GLU A 35 -4.91 -7.13 12.10
CA GLU A 35 -4.75 -7.35 10.67
C GLU A 35 -4.84 -8.85 10.36
N THR A 36 -5.68 -9.20 9.38
CA THR A 36 -5.82 -10.58 8.90
C THR A 36 -4.67 -10.94 7.94
N ASP A 37 -4.40 -12.24 7.76
CA ASP A 37 -3.45 -12.71 6.76
C ASP A 37 -3.84 -12.26 5.35
N GLU A 38 -5.13 -12.31 5.03
CA GLU A 38 -5.65 -11.83 3.74
C GLU A 38 -5.30 -10.36 3.51
N ARG A 39 -5.58 -9.48 4.48
CA ARG A 39 -5.27 -8.04 4.36
C ARG A 39 -3.77 -7.80 4.20
N MET A 40 -2.94 -8.47 5.00
CA MET A 40 -1.47 -8.38 4.90
C MET A 40 -0.99 -8.81 3.50
N MET A 41 -1.53 -9.89 2.96
CA MET A 41 -1.18 -10.36 1.62
C MET A 41 -1.65 -9.39 0.52
N VAL A 42 -2.80 -8.74 0.67
CA VAL A 42 -3.25 -7.69 -0.26
C VAL A 42 -2.28 -6.50 -0.24
N ARG A 43 -1.74 -6.10 0.92
CA ARG A 43 -0.69 -5.05 0.98
C ARG A 43 0.56 -5.47 0.21
N LEU A 44 0.99 -6.73 0.37
CA LEU A 44 2.15 -7.25 -0.34
C LEU A 44 1.93 -7.23 -1.86
N VAL A 45 0.76 -7.67 -2.33
CA VAL A 45 0.38 -7.63 -3.75
C VAL A 45 0.29 -6.19 -4.26
N ALA A 46 -0.32 -5.28 -3.50
CA ALA A 46 -0.43 -3.88 -3.87
C ALA A 46 0.94 -3.20 -3.99
N LEU A 47 1.89 -3.51 -3.10
CA LEU A 47 3.27 -3.08 -3.25
C LEU A 47 3.91 -3.66 -4.52
N ALA A 48 3.77 -4.97 -4.74
CA ALA A 48 4.35 -5.65 -5.89
C ALA A 48 3.89 -5.06 -7.22
N PHE A 49 2.57 -4.84 -7.38
CA PHE A 49 1.98 -4.25 -8.59
C PHE A 49 2.40 -2.81 -8.86
N ASN A 50 2.92 -2.11 -7.84
CA ASN A 50 3.39 -0.74 -7.97
C ASN A 50 4.91 -0.61 -7.80
N ALA A 51 5.66 -1.72 -7.75
CA ALA A 51 7.10 -1.72 -7.51
C ALA A 51 7.87 -0.90 -8.56
N TYR A 52 7.46 -1.01 -9.83
CA TYR A 52 8.05 -0.27 -10.94
C TYR A 52 7.96 1.25 -10.79
N LYS A 53 6.99 1.76 -10.02
CA LYS A 53 6.75 3.20 -9.86
C LYS A 53 7.89 3.93 -9.17
N LEU A 54 8.69 3.25 -8.36
CA LEU A 54 9.92 3.84 -7.82
C LEU A 54 10.82 4.33 -8.96
N GLN A 55 10.93 3.55 -10.03
CA GLN A 55 11.72 3.93 -11.20
C GLN A 55 10.97 4.93 -12.07
N SER A 56 9.69 4.71 -12.39
CA SER A 56 8.96 5.58 -13.34
C SER A 56 8.58 6.95 -12.79
N GLU A 57 8.29 7.07 -11.50
CA GLU A 57 7.81 8.33 -10.89
C GLU A 57 8.92 9.12 -10.18
N CYS A 58 9.94 8.41 -9.69
CA CYS A 58 11.04 8.99 -8.90
C CYS A 58 12.43 8.79 -9.52
N ASN A 59 12.57 8.11 -10.67
CA ASN A 59 13.87 7.74 -11.24
C ASN A 59 14.77 6.94 -10.28
N GLY A 60 14.19 6.24 -9.31
CA GLY A 60 14.92 5.53 -8.25
C GLY A 60 15.16 6.36 -6.97
N ASP A 61 14.91 7.68 -6.99
CA ASP A 61 15.18 8.59 -5.87
C ASP A 61 14.04 8.64 -4.86
N GLY A 62 13.74 7.49 -4.26
CA GLY A 62 12.70 7.37 -3.25
C GLY A 62 12.67 6.02 -2.58
N THR A 63 11.60 5.80 -1.82
CA THR A 63 11.35 4.56 -1.10
C THR A 63 9.91 4.14 -1.30
N LEU A 64 9.72 2.93 -1.82
CA LEU A 64 8.45 2.22 -1.77
C LEU A 64 8.45 1.30 -0.55
N ALA A 65 7.59 1.57 0.43
CA ALA A 65 7.59 0.83 1.70
C ALA A 65 6.19 0.69 2.30
N PHE A 66 6.06 -0.32 3.16
CA PHE A 66 4.89 -0.50 4.02
C PHE A 66 4.85 0.61 5.07
N GLY A 67 3.67 1.22 5.25
CA GLY A 67 3.41 2.13 6.36
C GLY A 67 2.75 1.43 7.55
N ALA A 68 2.36 2.22 8.54
CA ALA A 68 1.72 1.75 9.77
C ALA A 68 0.25 1.31 9.56
N GLY A 69 -0.42 1.79 8.51
CA GLY A 69 -1.75 1.35 8.07
C GLY A 69 -2.76 1.33 9.22
N LEU A 70 -3.33 0.15 9.52
CA LEU A 70 -4.31 -0.02 10.62
C LEU A 70 -3.83 0.47 12.00
N SER A 71 -2.53 0.65 12.20
CA SER A 71 -1.97 1.13 13.46
C SER A 71 -1.92 2.66 13.55
N ASP A 72 -1.99 3.37 12.41
CA ASP A 72 -1.97 4.83 12.33
C ASP A 72 -2.76 5.31 11.10
N VAL A 73 -3.91 5.95 11.35
CA VAL A 73 -4.82 6.44 10.30
C VAL A 73 -4.23 7.60 9.47
N GLU A 74 -3.10 8.16 9.88
CA GLU A 74 -2.43 9.24 9.17
C GLU A 74 -1.28 8.74 8.27
N ASP A 75 -1.01 7.43 8.21
CA ASP A 75 0.02 6.77 7.40
C ASP A 75 -0.58 5.61 6.56
N PRO A 76 -0.27 5.49 5.25
CA PRO A 76 -0.88 4.50 4.39
C PRO A 76 -0.48 3.06 4.72
N ASP A 77 -1.15 2.11 4.09
CA ASP A 77 -0.67 0.73 4.07
C ASP A 77 0.65 0.56 3.32
N VAL A 78 0.81 1.26 2.19
CA VAL A 78 2.03 1.34 1.37
C VAL A 78 2.17 2.74 0.79
N SER A 79 3.39 3.28 0.73
CA SER A 79 3.64 4.53 0.01
C SER A 79 4.94 4.54 -0.76
N LEU A 80 4.96 5.31 -1.86
CA LEU A 80 6.16 5.77 -2.52
C LEU A 80 6.43 7.20 -2.06
N THR A 81 7.56 7.41 -1.37
CA THR A 81 8.00 8.73 -0.91
C THR A 81 9.33 9.05 -1.57
N ASP A 82 9.44 10.20 -2.23
CA ASP A 82 10.72 10.63 -2.80
C ASP A 82 11.66 11.18 -1.70
N PHE A 83 12.93 11.42 -2.04
CA PHE A 83 13.90 11.93 -1.05
C PHE A 83 13.68 13.39 -0.62
N THR A 84 12.71 14.11 -1.19
CA THR A 84 12.25 15.40 -0.66
C THR A 84 11.25 15.23 0.48
N GLY A 85 10.77 14.00 0.71
CA GLY A 85 9.74 13.66 1.69
C GLY A 85 8.32 13.75 1.13
N ARG A 86 8.15 14.02 -0.17
CA ARG A 86 6.83 14.09 -0.80
C ARG A 86 6.33 12.68 -1.11
N LYS A 87 5.09 12.37 -0.70
CA LYS A 87 4.43 11.12 -1.08
C LYS A 87 3.99 11.23 -2.54
N ARG A 88 4.64 10.46 -3.42
CA ARG A 88 4.30 10.36 -4.84
C ARG A 88 3.15 9.38 -5.06
N LEU A 89 3.07 8.34 -4.23
CA LEU A 89 1.99 7.37 -4.24
C LEU A 89 1.53 7.05 -2.82
N TRP A 90 0.22 7.06 -2.62
CA TRP A 90 -0.46 6.57 -1.43
C TRP A 90 -1.29 5.35 -1.80
N ILE A 91 -1.12 4.25 -1.08
CA ILE A 91 -1.89 3.02 -1.31
C ILE A 91 -2.60 2.62 -0.02
N GLU A 92 -3.90 2.39 -0.14
CA GLU A 92 -4.76 1.83 0.91
C GLU A 92 -5.31 0.47 0.50
N VAL A 93 -5.48 -0.43 1.46
CA VAL A 93 -6.16 -1.72 1.26
C VAL A 93 -7.40 -1.83 2.13
N GLY A 94 -8.49 -2.31 1.54
CA GLY A 94 -9.79 -2.50 2.18
C GLY A 94 -10.88 -1.60 1.63
N GLN A 95 -11.82 -1.22 2.49
CA GLN A 95 -13.07 -0.52 2.15
C GLN A 95 -13.25 0.68 3.10
N PRO A 96 -12.43 1.75 2.99
CA PRO A 96 -12.51 2.90 3.88
C PRO A 96 -13.75 3.76 3.60
N GLU A 97 -14.16 4.58 4.57
CA GLU A 97 -15.14 5.65 4.33
C GLU A 97 -14.54 6.78 3.47
N ASP A 98 -15.35 7.73 3.02
CA ASP A 98 -14.93 8.82 2.12
C ASP A 98 -13.85 9.73 2.70
N LYS A 99 -13.91 9.99 4.01
CA LYS A 99 -13.03 10.95 4.69
C LYS A 99 -11.54 10.54 4.59
N PRO A 100 -11.14 9.30 4.91
CA PRO A 100 -9.77 8.82 4.68
C PRO A 100 -9.27 9.02 3.25
N ILE A 101 -10.06 8.70 2.23
CA ILE A 101 -9.67 8.82 0.81
C ILE A 101 -9.41 10.28 0.45
N SER A 102 -10.31 11.18 0.89
CA SER A 102 -10.15 12.63 0.69
C SER A 102 -8.88 13.16 1.37
N LYS A 103 -8.59 12.72 2.60
CA LYS A 103 -7.35 13.08 3.31
C LYS A 103 -6.10 12.58 2.56
N ALA A 104 -6.09 11.32 2.12
CA ALA A 104 -4.98 10.74 1.37
C ALA A 104 -4.70 11.53 0.09
N SER A 105 -5.75 11.93 -0.62
CA SER A 105 -5.66 12.69 -1.87
C SER A 105 -5.05 14.08 -1.70
N ASN A 106 -5.09 14.65 -0.50
CA ASN A 106 -4.42 15.92 -0.19
C ASN A 106 -2.95 15.74 0.21
N LYS A 107 -2.50 14.51 0.47
CA LYS A 107 -1.16 14.21 0.99
C LYS A 107 -0.22 13.59 -0.05
N ALA A 108 -0.74 13.14 -1.20
CA ALA A 108 0.04 12.47 -2.23
C ALA A 108 -0.39 12.86 -3.64
N ASP A 109 0.52 12.69 -4.60
CA ASP A 109 0.24 13.00 -6.02
C ASP A 109 -0.76 12.01 -6.65
N ALA A 110 -0.77 10.76 -6.17
CA ALA A 110 -1.69 9.73 -6.59
C ALA A 110 -2.14 8.86 -5.39
N VAL A 111 -3.39 8.42 -5.42
CA VAL A 111 -3.98 7.51 -4.43
C VAL A 111 -4.52 6.27 -5.15
N LEU A 112 -4.16 5.09 -4.66
CA LEU A 112 -4.70 3.81 -5.12
C LEU A 112 -5.42 3.11 -3.97
N GLN A 113 -6.63 2.64 -4.23
CA GLN A 113 -7.44 1.86 -3.29
C GLN A 113 -7.55 0.42 -3.78
N TYR A 114 -7.01 -0.53 -3.00
CA TYR A 114 -7.15 -1.96 -3.26
C TYR A 114 -8.25 -2.54 -2.38
N CYS A 115 -9.44 -2.66 -2.96
CA CYS A 115 -10.56 -3.29 -2.27
C CYS A 115 -10.47 -4.82 -2.39
N PHE A 116 -10.87 -5.50 -1.32
CA PHE A 116 -10.99 -6.95 -1.28
C PHE A 116 -12.21 -7.34 -0.43
N ALA A 117 -12.52 -8.63 -0.39
CA ALA A 117 -13.74 -9.22 0.15
C ALA A 117 -15.02 -9.06 -0.69
N LEU A 118 -15.99 -9.94 -0.46
CA LEU A 118 -17.26 -10.01 -1.20
C LEU A 118 -18.09 -8.72 -1.10
N SER A 119 -17.93 -7.94 -0.03
CA SER A 119 -18.65 -6.68 0.16
C SER A 119 -18.08 -5.51 -0.66
N ALA A 120 -16.95 -5.68 -1.36
CA ALA A 120 -16.30 -4.61 -2.11
C ALA A 120 -17.22 -3.96 -3.15
N GLU A 121 -18.05 -4.76 -3.85
CA GLU A 121 -19.04 -4.25 -4.81
C GLU A 121 -20.13 -3.41 -4.15
N ILE A 122 -20.53 -3.76 -2.93
CA ILE A 122 -21.54 -3.01 -2.17
C ILE A 122 -20.93 -1.68 -1.72
N TRP A 123 -19.71 -1.73 -1.19
CA TRP A 123 -18.96 -0.54 -0.80
C TRP A 123 -18.76 0.41 -1.98
N TRP A 124 -18.33 -0.11 -3.15
CA TRP A 124 -18.09 0.70 -4.35
C TRP A 124 -19.36 1.43 -4.79
N LYS A 125 -20.52 0.77 -4.79
CA LYS A 125 -21.82 1.42 -5.08
C LYS A 125 -22.17 2.55 -4.12
N GLY A 126 -21.68 2.50 -2.89
CA GLY A 126 -21.91 3.54 -1.88
C GLY A 126 -21.09 4.81 -2.11
N ILE A 127 -19.95 4.70 -2.80
CA ILE A 127 -18.99 5.81 -2.94
C ILE A 127 -18.80 6.28 -4.40
N ALA A 128 -19.14 5.43 -5.38
CA ALA A 128 -19.08 5.75 -6.80
C ALA A 128 -20.31 6.56 -7.21
N THR A 129 -20.32 7.83 -6.80
CA THR A 129 -21.34 8.84 -7.16
C THR A 129 -20.77 9.87 -8.11
#